data_AF-A0A9D3ZEY4-F1
#
_entry.id   AF-A0A9D3ZEY4-F1
#
_cell.length_a   1.000
_cell.length_b   1.000
_cell.length_c   1.000
_cell.angle_alpha   90.00
_cell.angle_beta   90.00
_cell.angle_gamma   90.00
#
_symmetry.space_group_name_H-M   'P 1'
#
loop_
_entity.id
_entity.type
_entity.pdbx_description
1 polymer ?
#
loop_
_entity_poly.entity_id
_entity_poly.type
_entity_poly.pdbx_seq_one_letter_code
_entity_poly.pdbx_strand_id
1 'polypeptide(L)'
;MNYLEFLHSGKGIITRMFEACKAFYRAEKEATSITAYFMDFKKTYEELNMLLPFSLDIKVQQAQREQMAVMSFLAGLPSEFEAAKSQILPCGEITTLQDAFSTVLCT
;
A
#
# COMPACT_ATOMS: atom_id res chain seq x y z
N MET A 1 20.96 7.48 1.44
CA MET A 1 19.82 7.59 0.52
C MET A 1 18.80 8.49 1.20
N ASN A 2 18.48 9.64 0.60
CA ASN A 2 17.49 10.58 1.12
C ASN A 2 16.07 9.94 1.01
N TYR A 3 15.17 10.22 1.94
CA TYR A 3 13.77 9.76 1.91
C TYR A 3 13.08 10.09 0.58
N LEU A 4 13.38 11.26 0.02
CA LEU A 4 12.91 11.65 -1.32
C LEU A 4 13.53 10.79 -2.43
N GLU A 5 14.84 10.50 -2.38
CA GLU A 5 15.50 9.62 -3.36
C GLU A 5 14.95 8.18 -3.32
N PHE A 6 14.60 7.70 -2.13
CA PHE A 6 13.95 6.40 -1.94
C PHE A 6 12.54 6.39 -2.56
N LEU A 7 11.72 7.41 -2.30
CA LEU A 7 10.39 7.55 -2.91
C LEU A 7 10.45 7.72 -4.43
N HIS A 8 11.47 8.39 -4.97
CA HIS A 8 11.63 8.57 -6.41
C HIS A 8 12.16 7.33 -7.14
N SER A 9 12.56 6.28 -6.44
CA SER A 9 13.17 5.07 -7.04
C SER A 9 12.19 4.12 -7.75
N GLY A 10 10.88 4.44 -7.83
CA GLY A 10 9.84 3.59 -8.41
C GLY A 10 9.53 2.34 -7.59
N LYS A 11 10.55 1.58 -7.15
CA LYS A 11 10.43 0.47 -6.19
C LYS A 11 10.11 0.94 -4.78
N GLY A 12 10.76 2.01 -4.32
CA GLY A 12 10.54 2.53 -2.96
C GLY A 12 9.14 3.09 -2.74
N ILE A 13 8.50 3.63 -3.79
CA ILE A 13 7.14 4.20 -3.67
C ILE A 13 6.08 3.10 -3.49
N ILE A 14 6.18 2.00 -4.25
CA ILE A 14 5.19 0.90 -4.21
C ILE A 14 5.24 0.18 -2.86
N THR A 15 6.44 -0.15 -2.36
CA THR A 15 6.58 -0.73 -1.02
C THR A 15 6.09 0.23 0.06
N ARG A 16 6.35 1.54 -0.06
CA ARG A 16 5.87 2.50 0.94
C ARG A 16 4.34 2.64 0.91
N MET A 17 3.74 2.65 -0.27
CA MET A 17 2.29 2.63 -0.45
C MET A 17 1.66 1.38 0.17
N PHE A 18 2.27 0.21 -0.03
CA PHE A 18 1.81 -1.03 0.61
C PHE A 18 1.77 -0.91 2.13
N GLU A 19 2.87 -0.47 2.76
CA GLU A 19 2.95 -0.32 4.22
C GLU A 19 1.95 0.72 4.74
N ALA A 20 1.80 1.85 4.06
CA ALA A 20 0.84 2.89 4.44
C ALA A 20 -0.61 2.40 4.30
N CYS A 21 -0.95 1.70 3.22
CA CYS A 21 -2.27 1.10 3.04
C CYS A 21 -2.55 0.02 4.11
N LYS A 22 -1.58 -0.85 4.41
CA LYS A 22 -1.70 -1.84 5.46
C LYS A 22 -1.96 -1.19 6.81
N ALA A 23 -1.16 -0.20 7.19
CA ALA A 23 -1.32 0.52 8.45
C ALA A 23 -2.68 1.25 8.56
N PHE A 24 -3.19 1.80 7.45
CA PHE A 24 -4.47 2.51 7.44
C PHE A 24 -5.68 1.57 7.46
N TYR A 25 -5.69 0.54 6.61
CA TYR A 25 -6.85 -0.36 6.46
C TYR A 25 -6.91 -1.46 7.52
N ARG A 26 -5.78 -1.77 8.16
CA ARG A 26 -5.69 -2.72 9.28
C ARG A 26 -5.38 -2.00 10.59
N ALA A 27 -5.71 -0.71 10.69
CA ALA A 27 -5.56 0.04 11.93
C ALA A 27 -6.44 -0.57 13.02
N GLU A 28 -5.81 -1.08 14.07
CA GLU A 28 -6.51 -1.61 15.22
C GLU A 28 -6.17 -0.77 16.45
N LYS A 29 -7.22 -0.40 17.20
CA LYS A 29 -7.04 0.27 18.48
C LYS A 29 -6.66 -0.79 19.51
N GLU A 30 -5.37 -1.04 19.67
CA GLU A 30 -4.82 -1.88 20.75
C GLU A 30 -5.14 -1.28 22.14
N ALA A 31 -4.48 -1.77 23.21
CA ALA A 31 -4.60 -1.27 24.58
C ALA A 31 -4.04 0.17 24.79
N THR A 32 -3.89 0.95 23.72
CA THR A 32 -3.44 2.35 23.73
C THR A 32 -4.57 3.32 24.05
N SER A 33 -4.22 4.55 24.45
CA SER A 33 -5.20 5.62 24.64
C SER A 33 -5.83 6.03 23.30
N ILE A 34 -7.06 6.55 23.33
CA ILE A 34 -7.75 7.00 22.11
C ILE A 34 -6.99 8.14 21.40
N THR A 35 -6.31 9.00 22.17
CA THR A 35 -5.49 10.09 21.64
C THR A 35 -4.26 9.56 20.90
N ALA A 36 -3.56 8.57 21.46
CA ALA A 36 -2.39 7.97 20.81
C ALA A 36 -2.81 7.30 19.48
N TYR A 37 -3.87 6.49 19.52
CA TYR A 37 -4.44 5.87 18.33
C TYR A 37 -4.79 6.91 17.25
N PHE A 38 -5.48 8.00 17.61
CA PHE A 38 -5.84 9.04 16.65
C PHE A 38 -4.60 9.70 16.02
N MET A 39 -3.57 9.98 16.81
CA MET A 39 -2.34 10.58 16.28
C MET A 39 -1.63 9.67 15.28
N ASP A 40 -1.52 8.37 15.59
CA ASP A 40 -0.89 7.39 14.70
C ASP A 40 -1.71 7.16 13.42
N PHE A 41 -3.04 7.07 13.56
CA PHE A 41 -3.95 6.96 12.43
C PHE A 41 -3.87 8.20 11.54
N LYS A 42 -3.91 9.41 12.13
CA LYS A 42 -3.82 10.67 11.40
C LYS A 42 -2.50 10.80 10.63
N LYS A 43 -1.39 10.40 11.24
CA LYS A 43 -0.08 10.39 10.57
C LYS A 43 -0.08 9.50 9.32
N THR A 44 -0.64 8.30 9.44
CA THR A 44 -0.77 7.36 8.30
C THR A 44 -1.72 7.90 7.22
N TYR A 45 -2.82 8.53 7.63
CA TYR A 45 -3.77 9.19 6.71
C TYR A 45 -3.10 10.32 5.91
N GLU A 46 -2.34 11.19 6.57
CA GLU A 46 -1.61 12.29 5.89
C GLU A 46 -0.56 11.75 4.92
N GLU A 47 0.14 10.68 5.29
CA GLU A 47 1.08 10.01 4.40
C GLU A 47 0.40 9.42 3.16
N LEU A 48 -0.74 8.76 3.30
CA LEU A 48 -1.49 8.24 2.16
C LEU A 48 -1.89 9.35 1.19
N ASN A 49 -2.32 10.51 1.68
CA ASN A 49 -2.66 11.64 0.82
C ASN A 49 -1.45 12.21 0.06
N MET A 50 -0.23 12.04 0.60
CA MET A 50 1.00 12.43 -0.10
C MET A 50 1.42 11.39 -1.15
N LEU A 51 1.29 10.10 -0.85
CA LEU A 51 1.65 9.02 -1.75
C LEU A 51 0.64 8.85 -2.91
N LEU A 52 -0.63 9.12 -2.63
CA LEU A 52 -1.77 8.96 -3.53
C LEU A 52 -2.58 10.27 -3.59
N PRO A 53 -2.01 11.34 -4.16
CA PRO A 53 -2.70 12.63 -4.22
C PRO A 53 -3.90 12.55 -5.16
N PHE A 54 -4.96 13.27 -4.82
CA PHE A 54 -6.11 13.42 -5.70
C PHE A 54 -5.69 14.09 -7.01
N SER A 55 -6.08 13.47 -8.12
CA SER A 55 -5.91 14.01 -9.47
C SER A 55 -7.27 14.38 -10.05
N LEU A 56 -7.34 15.41 -10.90
CA LEU A 56 -8.54 15.67 -11.72
C LEU A 56 -8.66 14.72 -12.91
N ASP A 57 -7.59 13.98 -13.20
CA ASP A 57 -7.61 12.91 -14.20
C ASP A 57 -8.23 11.64 -13.61
N ILE A 58 -9.43 11.30 -14.10
CA ILE A 58 -10.18 10.11 -13.69
C ILE A 58 -9.38 8.83 -13.95
N LYS A 59 -8.56 8.76 -15.00
CA LYS A 59 -7.75 7.57 -15.28
C LYS A 59 -6.67 7.38 -14.23
N VAL A 60 -6.05 8.47 -13.78
CA VAL A 60 -5.09 8.44 -12.66
C VAL A 60 -5.80 8.00 -11.39
N GLN A 61 -6.98 8.54 -11.09
CA GLN A 61 -7.75 8.11 -9.91
C GLN A 61 -8.15 6.63 -9.95
N GLN A 62 -8.53 6.11 -11.13
CA GLN A 62 -8.86 4.69 -11.30
C GLN A 62 -7.64 3.80 -11.06
N ALA A 63 -6.48 4.17 -11.62
CA ALA A 63 -5.24 3.44 -11.39
C ALA A 63 -4.82 3.45 -9.91
N GLN A 64 -4.96 4.59 -9.22
CA GLN A 64 -4.70 4.69 -7.79
C GLN A 64 -5.65 3.81 -6.96
N ARG A 65 -6.96 3.78 -7.30
CA ARG A 65 -7.91 2.87 -6.64
C ARG A 65 -7.55 1.41 -6.83
N GLU A 66 -7.12 1.03 -8.03
CA GLU A 66 -6.67 -0.34 -8.32
C GLU A 66 -5.45 -0.71 -7.47
N GLN A 67 -4.45 0.18 -7.40
CA GLN A 67 -3.29 -0.01 -6.53
C GLN A 67 -3.70 -0.22 -5.07
N MET A 68 -4.62 0.59 -4.55
CA MET A 68 -5.12 0.46 -3.18
C MET A 68 -5.82 -0.89 -2.94
N ALA A 69 -6.59 -1.36 -3.93
CA ALA A 69 -7.24 -2.67 -3.86
C ALA A 69 -6.22 -3.81 -3.78
N VAL A 70 -5.18 -3.77 -4.62
CA VAL A 70 -4.06 -4.74 -4.61
C VAL A 70 -3.34 -4.71 -3.26
N MET A 71 -2.97 -3.53 -2.75
CA MET A 71 -2.28 -3.43 -1.47
C MET A 71 -3.11 -3.94 -0.30
N SER A 72 -4.41 -3.65 -0.30
CA SER A 72 -5.35 -4.14 0.72
C SER A 72 -5.51 -5.66 0.67
N PHE A 73 -5.58 -6.24 -0.54
CA PHE A 73 -5.59 -7.68 -0.76
C PHE A 73 -4.32 -8.34 -0.20
N LEU A 74 -3.14 -7.88 -0.63
CA LEU A 74 -1.85 -8.41 -0.17
C LEU A 74 -1.66 -8.26 1.34
N ALA A 75 -2.10 -7.15 1.93
CA ALA A 75 -2.00 -6.89 3.37
C ALA A 75 -2.84 -7.86 4.20
N GLY A 76 -3.91 -8.42 3.61
CA GLY A 76 -4.77 -9.42 4.24
C GLY A 76 -4.27 -10.86 4.11
N LEU A 77 -3.27 -11.12 3.27
CA LEU A 77 -2.77 -12.49 3.07
C LEU A 77 -1.90 -12.96 4.24
N PRO A 78 -2.06 -14.22 4.69
CA PRO A 78 -1.19 -14.81 5.71
C PRO A 78 0.27 -14.90 5.25
N SER A 79 1.18 -15.15 6.21
CA SER A 79 2.63 -15.16 5.98
C SER A 79 3.11 -16.30 5.05
N GLU A 80 2.28 -17.32 4.81
CA GLU A 80 2.56 -18.36 3.81
C GLU A 80 2.66 -17.78 2.38
N PHE A 81 2.07 -16.61 2.11
CA PHE A 81 2.11 -15.93 0.81
C PHE A 81 3.18 -14.83 0.69
N GLU A 82 4.18 -14.76 1.59
CA GLU A 82 5.24 -13.74 1.52
C GLU A 82 6.06 -13.82 0.21
N ALA A 83 6.21 -15.02 -0.35
CA ALA A 83 6.86 -15.21 -1.65
C ALA A 83 6.11 -14.48 -2.79
N ALA A 84 4.77 -14.55 -2.80
CA ALA A 84 3.95 -13.85 -3.78
C ALA A 84 4.01 -12.32 -3.58
N LYS A 85 3.96 -11.84 -2.34
CA LYS A 85 4.14 -10.40 -2.03
C LYS A 85 5.49 -9.87 -2.53
N SER A 86 6.55 -10.65 -2.36
CA SER A 86 7.91 -10.32 -2.82
C SER A 86 8.05 -10.32 -4.34
N GLN A 87 7.17 -10.98 -5.09
CA GLN A 87 7.15 -10.93 -6.55
C GLN A 87 6.36 -9.71 -7.07
N ILE A 88 5.28 -9.34 -6.37
CA ILE A 88 4.37 -8.26 -6.81
C ILE A 88 4.91 -6.87 -6.44
N LEU A 89 5.39 -6.68 -5.21
CA LEU A 89 5.81 -5.35 -4.70
C LEU A 89 7.03 -4.71 -5.41
N PRO A 90 8.04 -5.45 -5.91
CA PRO A 90 9.18 -4.85 -6.60
C PRO A 90 8.94 -4.59 -8.10
N CYS A 91 7.85 -5.09 -8.67
CA CYS A 91 7.51 -4.84 -10.06
C CYS A 91 7.05 -3.38 -10.17
N GLY A 92 7.84 -2.52 -10.81
CA GLY A 92 7.54 -1.08 -10.93
C GLY A 92 6.28 -0.75 -11.73
N GLU A 93 5.55 -1.77 -12.20
CA GLU A 93 4.29 -1.65 -12.92
C GLU A 93 3.11 -2.07 -12.03
N ILE A 94 2.02 -1.33 -12.16
CA ILE A 94 0.77 -1.58 -11.44
C ILE A 94 0.15 -2.87 -11.99
N THR A 95 0.29 -3.98 -11.28
CA THR A 95 -0.48 -5.20 -11.57
C THR A 95 -1.94 -4.96 -11.22
N THR A 96 -2.87 -5.47 -12.04
CA THR A 96 -4.29 -5.44 -11.66
C THR A 96 -4.55 -6.34 -10.46
N LEU A 97 -5.69 -6.18 -9.79
CA LEU A 97 -6.11 -7.08 -8.72
C LEU A 97 -6.19 -8.53 -9.20
N GLN A 98 -6.64 -8.74 -10.45
CA GLN A 98 -6.73 -10.05 -11.08
C GLN A 98 -5.34 -10.68 -11.27
N ASP A 99 -4.35 -9.89 -11.70
CA ASP A 99 -2.98 -10.36 -11.91
C ASP A 99 -2.33 -10.70 -10.56
N ALA A 100 -2.51 -9.85 -9.55
CA ALA A 100 -2.02 -10.10 -8.20
C ALA A 100 -2.59 -11.41 -7.62
N PHE A 101 -3.89 -11.67 -7.83
CA PHE A 101 -4.51 -12.94 -7.45
C PHE A 101 -3.92 -14.14 -8.21
N SER A 102 -3.68 -13.99 -9.52
CA SER A 102 -3.10 -15.04 -10.36
C SER A 102 -1.68 -15.39 -9.91
N THR A 103 -0.85 -14.40 -9.58
CA THR A 103 0.49 -14.62 -9.00
C THR A 103 0.40 -15.39 -7.68
N VAL A 104 -0.53 -15.03 -6.79
CA VAL A 104 -0.74 -15.72 -5.52
C VAL A 104 -1.14 -17.19 -5.72
N LEU A 105 -1.96 -17.51 -6.72
CA LEU A 105 -2.32 -18.90 -7.05
C LEU A 105 -1.16 -19.73 -7.62
N CYS A 106 -0.22 -19.07 -8.31
CA CYS A 106 0.92 -19.73 -8.94
C CYS A 106 2.12 -19.94 -8.01
N THR A 107 2.03 -19.48 -6.76
CA THR A 107 3.10 -19.55 -5.75
C THR A 107 2.78 -20.62 -4.71
#